data_AF-A0A5C5WUK1-F1
#
_entry.id   AF-A0A5C5WUK1-F1
#
_cell.length_a   1.000
_cell.length_b   1.000
_cell.length_c   1.000
_cell.angle_alpha   90.00
_cell.angle_beta   90.00
_cell.angle_gamma   90.00
#
_symmetry.space_group_name_H-M   'P 1'
#
loop_
_entity.id
_entity.type
_entity.pdbx_description
1 polymer ?
#
loop_
_entity_poly.entity_id
_entity_poly.type
_entity_poly.pdbx_seq_one_letter_code
_entity_poly.pdbx_strand_id
1 'polypeptide(L)'
;MLRILTTLLLIGTGLVAIADEPVTEHLQRGEFGAAFDRAMQLPTDARDAALADIVLAQRGFANPGSASSTLREIESSEARSQATRSVPAISSSSATNRGTGAAGGSSFADFQSLIDLIQNTVDPESWDALGGQGTMQEYPQGVYVDPNGTLQTCETLAATDSINNLATLLARPRSAQLQSALDISSEPRDWKSASNLRCVSLRRLRDAWADAIMHGGVPGEALSHLAGLSTIQYVVVQENDILLLGKTAGTELHQGWFRDHDTGLAAIRLDILATTILAARQQTPFGCTIDPTTEGLKAAAATAAKVASRELPIGKAADAMIDAIGMQNIEVFGTPADSPLALMMVEADRHMKQLALGVHPMPGETSNYLEIVDEYIAQGVPNDLLLRLWFTASARSVRTDNDRIVFEMTGVPVKLSGQNERAVADGARGNLTTDFRSEAFVKRFNQNWSDIRATYPIYAGLESVFQASSAAALAHQFAKSPHQQALLDSLASMASSSSRYTRVPQQVETIAVLHNIRHRSQRHHIVMASGGVAVNPRLTLARTFHAYPSLSSMTRADEDRPKLIHRWWWDVR
;
A
#
# COMPACT_ATOMS: atom_id res chain seq x y z
N MET A 1 -8.38 94.88 -8.46
CA MET A 1 -8.49 95.19 -9.90
C MET A 1 -7.23 94.67 -10.56
N LEU A 2 -7.39 93.94 -11.67
CA LEU A 2 -6.37 93.38 -12.57
C LEU A 2 -5.63 92.08 -12.20
N ARG A 3 -5.59 91.24 -13.23
CA ARG A 3 -5.24 89.82 -13.35
C ARG A 3 -3.78 89.65 -13.80
N ILE A 4 -3.16 88.61 -13.26
CA ILE A 4 -2.44 87.49 -13.93
C ILE A 4 -1.37 87.85 -14.97
N LEU A 5 -0.12 87.57 -14.62
CA LEU A 5 0.88 87.08 -15.57
C LEU A 5 2.00 86.35 -14.80
N THR A 6 2.08 85.02 -14.85
CA THR A 6 3.38 84.33 -14.81
C THR A 6 3.27 82.89 -15.32
N THR A 7 3.96 82.66 -16.43
CA THR A 7 4.37 81.39 -17.00
C THR A 7 5.20 80.59 -15.98
N LEU A 8 4.83 79.34 -15.69
CA LEU A 8 5.65 78.43 -14.89
C LEU A 8 6.01 77.19 -15.71
N LEU A 9 7.32 77.03 -15.87
CA LEU A 9 8.05 75.94 -16.52
C LEU A 9 7.78 74.62 -15.76
N LEU A 10 7.16 73.63 -16.41
CA LEU A 10 7.01 72.28 -15.86
C LEU A 10 8.31 71.50 -16.10
N ILE A 11 9.07 71.25 -15.03
CA ILE A 11 10.14 70.24 -15.02
C ILE A 11 9.47 68.90 -14.72
N GLY A 12 9.30 68.07 -15.75
CA GLY A 12 8.82 66.70 -15.61
C GLY A 12 9.91 65.81 -15.01
N THR A 13 9.86 65.57 -13.71
CA THR A 13 10.53 64.44 -13.08
C THR A 13 9.77 63.17 -13.42
N GLY A 14 10.30 62.37 -14.34
CA GLY A 14 9.79 61.06 -14.68
C GLY A 14 9.90 60.10 -13.50
N LEU A 15 8.77 59.86 -12.81
CA LEU A 15 8.54 58.59 -12.15
C LEU A 15 8.15 57.61 -13.26
N VAL A 16 9.11 56.81 -13.72
CA VAL A 16 8.78 55.58 -14.45
C VAL A 16 8.13 54.66 -13.43
N ALA A 17 6.81 54.53 -13.49
CA ALA A 17 6.12 53.40 -12.89
C ALA A 17 6.61 52.16 -13.65
N ILE A 18 7.39 51.30 -12.99
CA ILE A 18 7.64 49.95 -13.48
C ILE A 18 6.27 49.28 -13.50
N ALA A 19 5.73 49.06 -14.70
CA ALA A 19 4.53 48.26 -14.86
C ALA A 19 4.81 46.88 -14.27
N ASP A 20 3.94 46.44 -13.36
CA ASP A 20 4.07 45.18 -12.65
C ASP A 20 3.75 44.05 -13.66
N GLU A 21 4.77 43.57 -14.41
CA GLU A 21 4.60 42.59 -15.49
C GLU A 21 3.99 41.27 -14.96
N PRO A 22 3.04 40.65 -15.68
CA PRO A 22 2.43 39.40 -15.28
C PRO A 22 3.39 38.22 -15.47
N VAL A 23 3.27 37.17 -14.63
CA VAL A 23 4.11 35.96 -14.68
C VAL A 23 4.16 35.33 -16.09
N THR A 24 3.05 35.40 -16.82
CA THR A 24 2.92 34.88 -18.19
C THR A 24 3.87 35.54 -19.19
N GLU A 25 4.22 36.82 -18.99
CA GLU A 25 5.12 37.56 -19.88
C GLU A 25 6.58 37.13 -19.69
N HIS A 26 7.03 36.98 -18.44
CA HIS A 26 8.34 36.39 -18.13
C HIS A 26 8.45 34.94 -18.63
N LEU A 27 7.38 34.16 -18.52
CA LEU A 27 7.33 32.78 -19.04
C LEU A 27 7.51 32.70 -20.55
N GLN A 28 6.85 33.58 -21.31
CA GLN A 28 6.99 33.64 -22.77
C GLN A 28 8.40 34.03 -23.22
N ARG A 29 9.10 34.83 -22.41
CA ARG A 29 10.49 35.24 -22.66
C ARG A 29 11.53 34.23 -22.14
N GLY A 30 11.12 33.18 -21.43
CA GLY A 30 12.01 32.20 -20.81
C GLY A 30 12.75 32.70 -19.57
N GLU A 31 12.30 33.81 -18.98
CA GLU A 31 12.90 34.45 -17.79
C GLU A 31 12.39 33.79 -16.51
N PHE A 32 12.73 32.51 -16.32
CA PHE A 32 12.14 31.70 -15.24
C PHE A 32 12.43 32.20 -13.82
N GLY A 33 13.57 32.86 -13.59
CA GLY A 33 13.89 33.46 -12.29
C GLY A 33 12.96 34.62 -11.93
N ALA A 34 12.73 35.54 -12.87
CA ALA A 34 11.82 36.66 -12.68
C ALA A 34 10.36 36.19 -12.56
N ALA A 35 9.97 35.19 -13.37
CA ALA A 35 8.66 34.54 -13.26
C ALA A 35 8.43 33.93 -11.87
N PHE A 36 9.45 33.26 -11.31
CA PHE A 36 9.41 32.66 -9.97
C PHE A 36 9.28 33.72 -8.87
N ASP A 37 10.15 34.74 -8.87
CA ASP A 37 10.12 35.82 -7.88
C ASP A 37 8.77 36.54 -7.87
N ARG A 38 8.18 36.71 -9.06
CA ARG A 38 6.85 37.30 -9.20
C ARG A 38 5.75 36.37 -8.71
N ALA A 39 5.81 35.08 -9.01
CA ALA A 39 4.85 34.10 -8.53
C ALA A 39 4.81 34.06 -7.00
N MET A 40 5.96 34.13 -6.33
CA MET A 40 6.08 34.15 -4.86
C MET A 40 5.37 35.33 -4.19
N GLN A 41 5.09 36.42 -4.91
CA GLN A 41 4.38 37.59 -4.40
C GLN A 41 2.85 37.47 -4.52
N LEU A 42 2.34 36.44 -5.21
CA LEU A 42 0.91 36.20 -5.39
C LEU A 42 0.28 35.55 -4.15
N PRO A 43 -1.04 35.71 -3.95
CA PRO A 43 -1.80 34.89 -3.00
C PRO A 43 -1.61 33.39 -3.28
N THR A 44 -1.63 32.55 -2.24
CA THR A 44 -1.27 31.12 -2.30
C THR A 44 -1.85 30.34 -3.49
N ASP A 45 -3.15 30.49 -3.76
CA ASP A 45 -3.81 29.76 -4.86
C ASP A 45 -3.29 30.20 -6.24
N ALA A 46 -3.11 31.50 -6.44
CA ALA A 46 -2.59 32.07 -7.69
C ALA A 46 -1.09 31.83 -7.83
N ARG A 47 -0.34 31.83 -6.72
CA ARG A 47 1.07 31.46 -6.65
C ARG A 47 1.25 30.02 -7.13
N ASP A 48 0.54 29.07 -6.54
CA ASP A 48 0.74 27.64 -6.83
C ASP A 48 0.36 27.29 -8.28
N ALA A 49 -0.69 27.91 -8.82
CA ALA A 49 -1.02 27.80 -10.24
C ALA A 49 0.08 28.37 -11.14
N ALA A 50 0.60 29.56 -10.84
CA ALA A 50 1.68 30.19 -11.58
C ALA A 50 2.98 29.36 -11.53
N LEU A 51 3.31 28.78 -10.37
CA LEU A 51 4.45 27.87 -10.22
C LEU A 51 4.26 26.59 -11.02
N ALA A 52 3.05 26.03 -11.10
CA ALA A 52 2.78 24.87 -11.93
C ALA A 52 3.04 25.17 -13.42
N ASP A 53 2.64 26.35 -13.90
CA ASP A 53 2.92 26.80 -15.26
C ASP A 53 4.43 27.00 -15.51
N ILE A 54 5.15 27.55 -14.51
CA ILE A 54 6.62 27.65 -14.55
C ILE A 54 7.27 26.28 -14.65
N VAL A 55 6.83 25.30 -13.86
CA VAL A 55 7.35 23.92 -13.93
C VAL A 55 7.11 23.31 -15.31
N LEU A 56 5.90 23.45 -15.85
CA LEU A 56 5.56 22.92 -17.19
C LEU A 56 6.45 23.55 -18.28
N ALA A 57 6.68 24.87 -18.21
CA ALA A 57 7.58 25.56 -19.13
C ALA A 57 9.03 25.08 -18.98
N GLN A 58 9.57 25.03 -17.76
CA GLN A 58 10.95 24.58 -17.48
C GLN A 58 11.20 23.14 -17.95
N ARG A 59 10.20 22.26 -17.83
CA ARG A 59 10.24 20.88 -18.38
C ARG A 59 10.35 20.88 -19.91
N GLY A 60 9.65 21.78 -20.60
CA GLY A 60 9.71 21.93 -22.06
C GLY A 60 11.07 22.41 -22.57
N PHE A 61 11.81 23.19 -21.78
CA PHE A 61 13.15 23.70 -22.13
C PHE A 61 14.31 22.82 -21.63
N ALA A 62 14.03 21.57 -21.22
CA ALA A 62 15.04 20.61 -20.73
C ALA A 62 15.93 21.14 -19.58
N ASN A 63 15.36 21.96 -18.68
CA ASN A 63 16.02 22.38 -17.45
C ASN A 63 15.42 21.64 -16.23
N PRO A 64 15.79 20.36 -16.00
CA PRO A 64 15.17 19.52 -14.98
C PRO A 64 15.45 20.02 -13.54
N GLY A 65 16.63 20.57 -13.29
CA GLY A 65 17.03 21.00 -11.93
C GLY A 65 16.19 22.17 -11.42
N SER A 66 15.93 23.19 -12.27
CA SER A 66 15.09 24.33 -11.92
C SER A 66 13.60 23.96 -11.83
N ALA A 67 13.15 22.99 -12.62
CA ALA A 67 11.78 22.47 -12.53
C ALA A 67 11.52 21.79 -11.18
N SER A 68 12.43 20.94 -10.73
CA SER A 68 12.35 20.29 -9.41
C SER A 68 12.38 21.26 -8.24
N SER A 69 13.20 22.32 -8.29
CA SER A 69 13.21 23.34 -7.23
C SER A 69 11.88 24.10 -7.17
N THR A 70 11.32 24.51 -8.32
CA THR A 70 10.05 25.22 -8.39
C THR A 70 8.88 24.35 -7.91
N LEU A 71 8.88 23.06 -8.26
CA LEU A 71 7.84 22.11 -7.86
C LEU A 71 7.71 21.96 -6.33
N ARG A 72 8.84 22.04 -5.60
CA ARG A 72 8.85 21.87 -4.14
C ARG A 72 8.08 22.96 -3.40
N GLU A 73 8.02 24.15 -3.99
CA GLU A 73 7.30 25.32 -3.46
C GLU A 73 5.78 25.24 -3.70
N ILE A 74 5.30 24.34 -4.56
CA ILE A 74 3.86 24.16 -4.83
C ILE A 74 3.21 23.38 -3.68
N GLU A 75 2.36 24.00 -2.89
CA GLU A 75 1.68 23.34 -1.78
C GLU A 75 0.41 22.62 -2.21
N SER A 76 -0.35 23.21 -3.13
CA SER A 76 -1.59 22.70 -3.68
C SER A 76 -1.39 21.36 -4.39
N SER A 77 -2.15 20.35 -3.98
CA SER A 77 -2.15 19.03 -4.60
C SER A 77 -2.63 19.05 -6.05
N GLU A 78 -3.59 19.93 -6.37
CA GLU A 78 -4.12 20.10 -7.71
C GLU A 78 -3.05 20.68 -8.65
N ALA A 79 -2.46 21.82 -8.27
CA ALA A 79 -1.41 22.48 -9.05
C ALA A 79 -0.18 21.57 -9.23
N ARG A 80 0.20 20.84 -8.18
CA ARG A 80 1.30 19.86 -8.25
C ARG A 80 0.97 18.68 -9.16
N SER A 81 -0.28 18.21 -9.16
CA SER A 81 -0.73 17.18 -10.12
C SER A 81 -0.67 17.68 -11.56
N GLN A 82 -1.06 18.93 -11.81
CA GLN A 82 -0.98 19.55 -13.14
C GLN A 82 0.48 19.65 -13.61
N ALA A 83 1.39 20.08 -12.73
CA ALA A 83 2.82 20.22 -13.02
C ALA A 83 3.51 18.87 -13.32
N THR A 84 3.06 17.78 -12.69
CA THR A 84 3.67 16.45 -12.78
C THR A 84 3.04 15.53 -13.83
N ARG A 85 1.83 15.84 -14.32
CA ARG A 85 1.19 15.08 -15.42
C ARG A 85 2.14 14.95 -16.61
N SER A 86 2.14 13.78 -17.24
CA SER A 86 2.83 13.56 -18.51
C SER A 86 2.18 14.45 -19.57
N VAL A 87 2.87 15.50 -19.98
CA VAL A 87 2.48 16.28 -21.15
C VAL A 87 2.65 15.35 -22.37
N PRO A 88 1.61 15.10 -23.19
CA PRO A 88 1.83 14.42 -24.46
C PRO A 88 2.84 15.26 -25.24
N ALA A 89 3.92 14.64 -25.73
CA ALA A 89 4.85 15.32 -26.61
C ALA A 89 4.03 16.03 -27.71
N ILE A 90 4.27 17.34 -27.87
CA ILE A 90 3.57 18.17 -28.86
C ILE A 90 3.91 17.58 -30.24
N SER A 91 3.07 16.69 -30.75
CA SER A 91 3.05 16.34 -32.17
C SER A 91 2.38 17.52 -32.88
N SER A 92 3.17 18.28 -33.61
CA SER A 92 2.71 19.30 -34.54
C SER A 92 1.53 18.78 -35.36
N SER A 93 0.44 19.54 -35.35
CA SER A 93 -0.82 19.26 -36.02
C SER A 93 -0.68 19.06 -37.53
N SER A 94 -1.12 17.92 -38.04
CA SER A 94 -1.77 17.84 -39.36
C SER A 94 -2.81 16.74 -39.36
N ALA A 95 -4.08 17.14 -39.49
CA ALA A 95 -5.21 16.25 -39.64
C ALA A 95 -5.13 15.51 -40.99
N THR A 96 -5.25 14.18 -40.97
CA THR A 96 -6.28 13.43 -41.71
C THR A 96 -6.11 11.91 -41.53
N ASN A 97 -7.26 11.26 -41.39
CA ASN A 97 -7.59 9.88 -41.76
C ASN A 97 -7.80 8.82 -40.66
N ARG A 98 -8.86 8.05 -40.88
CA ARG A 98 -9.53 7.08 -40.02
C ARG A 98 -8.79 5.74 -39.95
N GLY A 99 -8.99 5.01 -38.85
CA GLY A 99 -9.04 3.53 -38.86
C GLY A 99 -8.10 2.82 -37.90
N THR A 100 -8.72 2.07 -36.97
CA THR A 100 -8.32 0.73 -36.46
C THR A 100 -6.86 0.45 -36.07
N GLY A 101 -6.70 0.02 -34.82
CA GLY A 101 -5.91 -1.18 -34.50
C GLY A 101 -4.47 -0.96 -34.01
N ALA A 102 -4.25 -1.46 -32.79
CA ALA A 102 -3.02 -2.07 -32.28
C ALA A 102 -1.81 -1.20 -31.87
N ALA A 103 -1.13 -1.80 -30.88
CA ALA A 103 0.21 -1.54 -30.32
C ALA A 103 0.34 -0.38 -29.30
N GLY A 104 0.93 -0.59 -28.12
CA GLY A 104 1.70 -1.73 -27.66
C GLY A 104 2.08 -1.64 -26.18
N GLY A 105 2.57 -2.77 -25.66
CA GLY A 105 3.05 -2.91 -24.29
C GLY A 105 3.16 -4.35 -23.80
N SER A 106 3.28 -5.33 -24.70
CA SER A 106 3.64 -6.70 -24.34
C SER A 106 5.16 -6.86 -24.40
N SER A 107 5.85 -6.65 -23.29
CA SER A 107 7.16 -7.29 -23.10
C SER A 107 6.88 -8.70 -22.57
N PHE A 108 6.60 -9.63 -23.47
CA PHE A 108 6.84 -11.04 -23.13
C PHE A 108 8.34 -11.17 -22.86
N ALA A 109 8.70 -11.81 -21.75
CA ALA A 109 10.07 -12.27 -21.58
C ALA A 109 10.39 -13.20 -22.77
N ASP A 110 11.55 -13.00 -23.39
CA ASP A 110 12.01 -13.82 -24.52
C ASP A 110 12.46 -15.18 -23.99
N PHE A 111 11.52 -16.11 -23.81
CA PHE A 111 11.81 -17.48 -23.37
C PHE A 111 12.51 -18.30 -24.45
N GLN A 112 12.48 -17.84 -25.71
CA GLN A 112 13.16 -18.52 -26.81
C GLN A 112 14.67 -18.48 -26.61
N SER A 113 15.25 -17.35 -26.20
CA SER A 113 16.69 -17.26 -25.93
C SER A 113 17.13 -18.12 -24.73
N LEU A 114 16.24 -18.41 -23.79
CA LEU A 114 16.51 -19.33 -22.68
C LEU A 114 16.40 -20.81 -23.11
N ILE A 115 15.39 -21.15 -23.92
CA ILE A 115 15.23 -22.47 -24.52
C ILE A 115 16.43 -22.81 -25.41
N ASP A 116 16.86 -21.86 -26.24
CA ASP A 116 18.03 -22.01 -27.13
C ASP A 116 19.32 -22.20 -26.32
N LEU A 117 19.48 -21.50 -25.18
CA LEU A 117 20.62 -21.68 -24.30
C LEU A 117 20.63 -23.09 -23.67
N ILE A 118 19.49 -23.58 -23.17
CA ILE A 118 19.41 -24.89 -22.53
C ILE A 118 19.67 -26.00 -23.57
N GLN A 119 19.06 -25.91 -24.76
CA GLN A 119 19.29 -26.87 -25.85
C GLN A 119 20.76 -26.93 -26.30
N ASN A 120 21.48 -25.81 -26.28
CA ASN A 120 22.86 -25.75 -26.74
C ASN A 120 23.92 -25.97 -25.64
N THR A 121 23.55 -25.89 -24.36
CA THR A 121 24.52 -25.94 -23.25
C THR A 121 24.38 -27.18 -22.38
N VAL A 122 23.21 -27.84 -22.37
CA VAL A 122 22.93 -29.01 -21.52
C VAL A 122 22.60 -30.21 -22.39
N ASP A 123 23.58 -31.12 -22.52
CA ASP A 123 23.52 -32.40 -23.24
C ASP A 123 22.72 -32.33 -24.58
N PRO A 124 23.27 -31.65 -25.60
CA PRO A 124 22.52 -31.22 -26.79
C PRO A 124 21.87 -32.37 -27.58
N GLU A 125 22.43 -33.58 -27.52
CA GLU A 125 21.91 -34.75 -28.25
C GLU A 125 20.66 -35.37 -27.59
N SER A 126 20.26 -34.92 -26.40
CA SER A 126 19.15 -35.49 -25.63
C SER A 126 17.77 -34.87 -25.93
N TRP A 127 17.70 -33.77 -26.69
CA TRP A 127 16.47 -33.00 -26.95
C TRP A 127 15.84 -33.27 -28.32
N ASP A 128 14.51 -33.21 -28.41
CA ASP A 128 13.69 -33.59 -29.57
C ASP A 128 14.04 -32.81 -30.85
N ALA A 129 14.43 -31.55 -30.72
CA ALA A 129 14.88 -30.70 -31.83
C ALA A 129 16.19 -31.16 -32.50
N LEU A 130 16.98 -32.00 -31.81
CA LEU A 130 18.26 -32.57 -32.28
C LEU A 130 18.22 -34.11 -32.35
N GLY A 131 17.03 -34.73 -32.19
CA GLY A 131 16.81 -36.17 -32.33
C GLY A 131 16.86 -37.01 -31.05
N GLY A 132 16.87 -36.38 -29.86
CA GLY A 132 16.78 -37.04 -28.55
C GLY A 132 15.34 -37.18 -28.02
N GLN A 133 15.13 -37.91 -26.92
CA GLN A 133 13.78 -38.19 -26.38
C GLN A 133 13.20 -37.10 -25.45
N GLY A 134 13.93 -36.01 -25.19
CA GLY A 134 13.48 -34.94 -24.30
C GLY A 134 12.68 -33.87 -25.04
N THR A 135 11.41 -33.65 -24.65
CA THR A 135 10.60 -32.52 -25.11
C THR A 135 10.66 -31.37 -24.11
N MET A 136 10.93 -30.15 -24.58
CA MET A 136 10.80 -28.91 -23.79
C MET A 136 9.46 -28.26 -24.12
N GLN A 137 8.63 -28.02 -23.11
CA GLN A 137 7.40 -27.25 -23.23
C GLN A 137 7.38 -26.15 -22.17
N GLU A 138 6.86 -24.99 -22.54
CA GLU A 138 6.62 -23.89 -21.61
C GLU A 138 5.59 -24.33 -20.55
N TYR A 139 5.97 -24.25 -19.28
CA TYR A 139 5.08 -24.53 -18.15
C TYR A 139 4.77 -23.20 -17.43
N PRO A 140 3.59 -22.59 -17.62
CA PRO A 140 3.24 -21.35 -16.96
C PRO A 140 3.01 -21.60 -15.46
N GLN A 141 3.85 -21.01 -14.61
CA GLN A 141 3.67 -20.98 -13.15
C GLN A 141 3.05 -19.65 -12.72
N GLY A 142 1.99 -19.70 -11.93
CA GLY A 142 1.31 -18.53 -11.36
C GLY A 142 -0.18 -18.75 -11.08
N VAL A 143 -0.79 -17.82 -10.34
CA VAL A 143 -2.25 -17.78 -10.15
C VAL A 143 -2.91 -17.38 -11.46
N TYR A 144 -3.77 -18.25 -11.99
CA TYR A 144 -4.54 -17.97 -13.20
C TYR A 144 -5.81 -17.21 -12.83
N VAL A 145 -5.99 -16.03 -13.44
CA VAL A 145 -7.26 -15.30 -13.44
C VAL A 145 -7.83 -15.42 -14.85
N ASP A 146 -8.96 -16.10 -14.99
CA ASP A 146 -9.61 -16.27 -16.29
C ASP A 146 -10.05 -14.90 -16.87
N PRO A 147 -10.37 -14.81 -18.17
CA PRO A 147 -10.92 -13.59 -18.78
C PRO A 147 -12.19 -13.06 -18.09
N ASN A 148 -12.89 -13.90 -17.31
CA ASN A 148 -14.12 -13.60 -16.57
C ASN A 148 -13.88 -13.17 -15.12
N GLY A 149 -12.63 -13.12 -14.63
CA GLY A 149 -12.30 -12.68 -13.27
C GLY A 149 -12.36 -13.76 -12.18
N THR A 150 -12.30 -15.04 -12.55
CA THR A 150 -12.32 -16.21 -11.64
C THR A 150 -10.89 -16.62 -11.24
N LEU A 151 -10.66 -16.85 -9.94
CA LEU A 151 -9.40 -17.39 -9.41
C LEU A 151 -9.47 -18.92 -9.26
N GLN A 152 -8.51 -19.65 -9.83
CA GLN A 152 -8.34 -21.10 -9.64
C GLN A 152 -7.04 -21.43 -8.90
N THR A 153 -7.06 -22.48 -8.07
CA THR A 153 -5.93 -22.91 -7.23
C THR A 153 -4.93 -23.75 -8.04
N CYS A 154 -3.63 -23.46 -7.94
CA CYS A 154 -2.55 -24.34 -8.43
C CYS A 154 -1.59 -24.67 -7.28
N GLU A 155 -1.24 -25.94 -7.13
CA GLU A 155 -0.27 -26.41 -6.13
C GLU A 155 1.15 -25.95 -6.50
N THR A 156 1.87 -25.34 -5.55
CA THR A 156 3.21 -24.79 -5.77
C THR A 156 4.29 -25.72 -5.20
N LEU A 157 5.31 -26.04 -6.01
CA LEU A 157 6.58 -26.59 -5.55
C LEU A 157 7.61 -25.45 -5.41
N ALA A 158 8.45 -25.54 -4.37
CA ALA A 158 9.41 -24.52 -3.97
C ALA A 158 10.44 -24.18 -5.07
N ALA A 159 10.69 -22.89 -5.30
CA ALA A 159 11.72 -22.40 -6.23
C ALA A 159 12.89 -21.77 -5.45
N THR A 160 14.12 -22.12 -5.85
CA THR A 160 15.38 -21.69 -5.25
C THR A 160 15.78 -20.26 -5.62
N ASP A 161 16.00 -19.44 -4.59
CA ASP A 161 16.28 -17.98 -4.61
C ASP A 161 17.64 -17.54 -5.18
N SER A 162 18.45 -18.45 -5.72
CA SER A 162 19.86 -18.18 -6.03
C SER A 162 20.13 -17.40 -7.33
N ILE A 163 19.17 -17.31 -8.26
CA ILE A 163 19.40 -16.71 -9.60
C ILE A 163 19.01 -15.22 -9.65
N ASN A 164 18.00 -14.78 -8.88
CA ASN A 164 17.58 -13.37 -8.84
C ASN A 164 18.61 -12.44 -8.18
N ASN A 165 19.44 -12.98 -7.29
CA ASN A 165 20.53 -12.25 -6.65
C ASN A 165 21.71 -11.95 -7.60
N LEU A 166 21.80 -12.65 -8.75
CA LEU A 166 22.87 -12.46 -9.73
C LEU A 166 22.49 -11.46 -10.82
N ALA A 167 21.22 -11.43 -11.23
CA ALA A 167 20.70 -10.47 -12.21
C ALA A 167 20.72 -9.01 -11.68
N THR A 168 20.52 -8.83 -10.38
CA THR A 168 20.57 -7.52 -9.71
C THR A 168 21.98 -6.94 -9.62
N LEU A 169 23.03 -7.77 -9.69
CA LEU A 169 24.42 -7.31 -9.74
C LEU A 169 24.87 -6.85 -11.14
N LEU A 170 24.23 -7.34 -12.20
CA LEU A 170 24.64 -7.10 -13.59
C LEU A 170 23.87 -5.96 -14.29
N ALA A 171 22.77 -5.49 -13.71
CA ALA A 171 21.88 -4.48 -14.32
C ALA A 171 22.03 -3.05 -13.76
N ARG A 172 23.23 -2.61 -13.36
CA ARG A 172 23.47 -1.20 -12.97
C ARG A 172 23.65 -0.31 -14.22
N PRO A 173 22.71 0.61 -14.54
CA PRO A 173 22.96 1.61 -15.57
C PRO A 173 24.02 2.62 -15.10
N ARG A 174 24.97 2.95 -15.99
CA ARG A 174 26.08 3.92 -15.77
C ARG A 174 25.64 5.32 -15.33
N SER A 175 24.36 5.68 -15.45
CA SER A 175 23.82 6.98 -15.04
C SER A 175 23.75 7.18 -13.52
N ALA A 176 23.71 6.09 -12.73
CA ALA A 176 23.73 6.17 -11.27
C ALA A 176 25.12 6.56 -10.70
N GLN A 177 26.17 6.51 -11.52
CA GLN A 177 27.55 6.70 -11.09
C GLN A 177 28.04 8.15 -11.21
N LEU A 178 27.29 9.03 -11.90
CA LEU A 178 27.62 10.45 -12.02
C LEU A 178 27.02 11.32 -10.91
N GLN A 179 25.97 10.85 -10.21
CA GLN A 179 25.40 11.58 -9.07
C GLN A 179 26.16 11.33 -7.76
N SER A 180 26.99 10.28 -7.69
CA SER A 180 27.74 9.89 -6.49
C SER A 180 29.10 10.58 -6.35
N ALA A 181 29.47 11.49 -7.26
CA ALA A 181 30.79 12.13 -7.29
C ALA A 181 30.86 13.50 -6.58
N LEU A 182 29.80 13.93 -5.90
CA LEU A 182 29.73 15.23 -5.21
C LEU A 182 29.31 15.06 -3.75
N ASP A 183 30.04 14.30 -2.94
CA ASP A 183 29.89 14.34 -1.48
C ASP A 183 31.17 13.89 -0.76
N ILE A 184 31.97 14.87 -0.33
CA ILE A 184 33.02 14.67 0.67
C ILE A 184 32.38 14.96 2.03
N SER A 185 31.91 13.91 2.74
CA SER A 185 31.87 13.78 4.22
C SER A 185 30.73 12.91 4.82
N SER A 186 29.89 12.22 4.03
CA SER A 186 29.05 11.14 4.55
C SER A 186 28.74 10.11 3.47
N GLU A 187 29.35 8.93 3.57
CA GLU A 187 29.05 7.77 2.70
C GLU A 187 27.52 7.58 2.57
N PRO A 188 26.96 7.43 1.35
CA PRO A 188 25.56 7.12 1.16
C PRO A 188 25.28 5.73 1.73
N ARG A 189 24.74 5.68 2.96
CA ARG A 189 24.31 4.43 3.59
C ARG A 189 23.22 3.79 2.74
N ASP A 190 23.37 2.49 2.50
CA ASP A 190 22.36 1.67 1.83
C ASP A 190 21.08 1.66 2.67
N TRP A 191 19.93 1.92 2.06
CA TRP A 191 18.64 1.86 2.74
C TRP A 191 18.31 0.44 3.24
N LYS A 192 18.98 -0.60 2.72
CA LYS A 192 18.87 -1.97 3.22
C LYS A 192 19.68 -2.22 4.50
N SER A 193 20.53 -1.27 4.92
CA SER A 193 21.33 -1.41 6.15
C SER A 193 20.51 -1.24 7.43
N ALA A 194 20.99 -1.85 8.52
CA ALA A 194 20.40 -1.72 9.84
C ALA A 194 20.54 -0.29 10.39
N SER A 195 19.55 0.13 11.18
CA SER A 195 19.50 1.42 11.86
C SER A 195 18.68 1.33 13.14
N ASN A 196 19.24 1.84 14.24
CA ASN A 196 18.54 1.90 15.52
C ASN A 196 17.28 2.76 15.43
N LEU A 197 17.32 3.80 14.60
CA LEU A 197 16.20 4.70 14.37
C LEU A 197 16.31 5.33 12.98
N ARG A 198 15.58 4.78 12.02
CA ARG A 198 15.43 5.35 10.69
C ARG A 198 14.35 6.41 10.70
N CYS A 199 14.63 7.56 10.10
CA CYS A 199 13.71 8.67 9.96
C CYS A 199 13.37 8.92 8.48
N VAL A 200 12.08 9.04 8.18
CA VAL A 200 11.54 9.36 6.85
C VAL A 200 10.78 10.67 6.94
N SER A 201 11.19 11.67 6.16
CA SER A 201 10.48 12.94 6.01
C SER A 201 9.39 12.81 4.95
N LEU A 202 8.12 12.95 5.34
CA LEU A 202 7.01 12.85 4.40
C LEU A 202 7.01 13.97 3.37
N ARG A 203 7.46 15.18 3.73
CA ARG A 203 7.62 16.28 2.77
C ARG A 203 8.66 15.97 1.72
N ARG A 204 9.88 15.58 2.13
CA ARG A 204 10.95 15.27 1.18
C ARG A 204 10.65 14.01 0.37
N LEU A 205 9.95 13.04 0.95
CA LEU A 205 9.48 11.83 0.27
C LEU A 205 8.53 12.16 -0.87
N ARG A 206 7.51 13.00 -0.61
CA ARG A 206 6.59 13.55 -1.61
C ARG A 206 7.35 14.26 -2.73
N ASP A 207 8.33 15.08 -2.38
CA ASP A 207 9.13 15.83 -3.36
C ASP A 207 9.99 14.89 -4.22
N ALA A 208 10.62 13.88 -3.62
CA ALA A 208 11.40 12.86 -4.34
C ALA A 208 10.53 12.00 -5.28
N TRP A 209 9.29 11.71 -4.89
CA TRP A 209 8.32 11.01 -5.75
C TRP A 209 7.89 11.87 -6.94
N ALA A 210 7.59 13.14 -6.70
CA ALA A 210 7.20 14.07 -7.74
C ALA A 210 8.34 14.29 -8.75
N ASP A 211 9.59 14.42 -8.27
CA ASP A 211 10.80 14.49 -9.08
C ASP A 211 10.96 13.23 -9.95
N ALA A 212 10.79 12.02 -9.37
CA ALA A 212 10.90 10.76 -10.10
C ALA A 212 9.89 10.66 -11.25
N ILE A 213 8.63 11.04 -11.01
CA ILE A 213 7.57 11.00 -12.03
C ILE A 213 7.79 12.06 -13.10
N MET A 214 8.23 13.27 -12.74
CA MET A 214 8.49 14.34 -13.69
C MET A 214 9.52 13.96 -14.75
N HIS A 215 10.51 13.15 -14.37
CA HIS A 215 11.55 12.63 -15.25
C HIS A 215 11.16 11.34 -15.98
N GLY A 216 9.88 10.92 -15.92
CA GLY A 216 9.40 9.70 -16.56
C GLY A 216 9.95 8.41 -15.93
N GLY A 217 10.55 8.51 -14.75
CA GLY A 217 11.13 7.40 -14.02
C GLY A 217 10.10 6.62 -13.22
N VAL A 218 10.41 5.35 -12.94
CA VAL A 218 9.70 4.58 -11.90
C VAL A 218 10.38 4.87 -10.56
N PRO A 219 9.64 5.13 -9.47
CA PRO A 219 10.21 5.23 -8.14
C PRO A 219 11.11 4.03 -7.83
N GLY A 220 12.36 4.28 -7.42
CA GLY A 220 13.29 3.21 -7.04
C GLY A 220 12.80 2.44 -5.80
N GLU A 221 13.41 1.27 -5.53
CA GLU A 221 12.99 0.39 -4.42
C GLU A 221 12.97 1.11 -3.07
N ALA A 222 14.00 1.90 -2.78
CA ALA A 222 14.10 2.68 -1.54
C ALA A 222 12.88 3.58 -1.35
N LEU A 223 12.51 4.34 -2.39
CA LEU A 223 11.39 5.27 -2.35
C LEU A 223 10.05 4.52 -2.25
N SER A 224 9.93 3.41 -2.98
CA SER A 224 8.73 2.56 -2.98
C SER A 224 8.49 1.87 -1.63
N HIS A 225 9.53 1.64 -0.83
CA HIS A 225 9.48 0.89 0.44
C HIS A 225 9.91 1.73 1.65
N LEU A 226 9.76 3.06 1.58
CA LEU A 226 10.07 4.00 2.67
C LEU A 226 11.44 3.77 3.33
N ALA A 227 12.44 3.48 2.51
CA ALA A 227 13.80 3.18 2.93
C ALA A 227 13.87 2.02 3.94
N GLY A 228 13.06 0.98 3.76
CA GLY A 228 13.08 -0.22 4.61
C GLY A 228 12.38 -0.04 5.96
N LEU A 229 11.68 1.07 6.18
CA LEU A 229 10.92 1.29 7.41
C LEU A 229 9.75 0.30 7.49
N SER A 230 9.86 -0.69 8.36
CA SER A 230 8.89 -1.77 8.56
C SER A 230 7.95 -1.54 9.76
N THR A 231 8.41 -0.74 10.73
CA THR A 231 7.63 -0.35 11.92
C THR A 231 7.66 1.16 12.09
N ILE A 232 6.51 1.76 12.35
CA ILE A 232 6.43 3.17 12.76
C ILE A 232 6.28 3.19 14.28
N GLN A 233 7.38 3.52 14.96
CA GLN A 233 7.45 3.67 16.41
C GLN A 233 7.12 5.10 16.83
N TYR A 234 7.63 6.09 16.08
CA TYR A 234 7.39 7.50 16.35
C TYR A 234 6.81 8.22 15.14
N VAL A 235 5.90 9.15 15.42
CA VAL A 235 5.43 10.17 14.48
C VAL A 235 5.75 11.53 15.08
N VAL A 236 6.46 12.38 14.34
CA VAL A 236 6.79 13.75 14.77
C VAL A 236 6.10 14.72 13.82
N VAL A 237 5.20 15.55 14.36
CA VAL A 237 4.42 16.52 13.60
C VAL A 237 5.05 17.91 13.75
N GLN A 238 5.86 18.30 12.78
CA GLN A 238 6.51 19.61 12.73
C GLN A 238 5.72 20.60 11.87
N GLU A 239 5.99 21.90 12.00
CA GLU A 239 5.25 22.97 11.30
C GLU A 239 5.07 22.72 9.79
N ASN A 240 6.13 22.27 9.11
CA ASN A 240 6.18 22.05 7.66
C ASN A 240 6.52 20.61 7.26
N ASP A 241 6.52 19.65 8.20
CA ASP A 241 6.87 18.26 7.88
C ASP A 241 6.24 17.29 8.87
N ILE A 242 6.13 16.03 8.44
CA ILE A 242 5.74 14.92 9.30
C ILE A 242 6.82 13.87 9.15
N LEU A 243 7.45 13.49 10.26
CA LEU A 243 8.50 12.49 10.28
C LEU A 243 7.94 11.17 10.78
N LEU A 244 8.25 10.09 10.07
CA LEU A 244 7.99 8.72 10.50
C LEU A 244 9.31 8.09 10.93
N LEU A 245 9.35 7.53 12.15
CA LEU A 245 10.57 6.93 12.67
C LEU A 245 10.34 5.53 13.23
N GLY A 246 11.35 4.69 13.10
CA GLY A 246 11.36 3.37 13.71
C GLY A 246 12.69 2.65 13.52
N LYS A 247 12.90 1.63 14.35
CA LYS A 247 14.06 0.73 14.21
C LYS A 247 13.93 -0.11 12.94
N THR A 248 15.06 -0.40 12.33
CA THR A 248 15.21 -1.39 11.25
C THR A 248 16.46 -2.22 11.49
N ALA A 249 16.32 -3.54 11.45
CA ALA A 249 17.42 -4.49 11.58
C ALA A 249 18.18 -4.71 10.26
N GLY A 250 17.84 -3.95 9.22
CA GLY A 250 18.25 -4.21 7.84
C GLY A 250 17.11 -4.85 7.07
N THR A 251 17.12 -4.65 5.75
CA THR A 251 16.03 -5.09 4.87
C THR A 251 16.53 -6.09 3.84
N GLU A 252 15.88 -7.25 3.78
CA GLU A 252 16.14 -8.30 2.79
C GLU A 252 14.91 -8.56 1.92
N LEU A 253 15.14 -9.08 0.72
CA LEU A 253 14.06 -9.53 -0.16
C LEU A 253 13.82 -11.03 0.08
N HIS A 254 12.64 -11.39 0.58
CA HIS A 254 12.25 -12.77 0.85
C HIS A 254 10.85 -13.03 0.29
N GLN A 255 10.75 -13.99 -0.64
CA GLN A 255 9.50 -14.36 -1.32
C GLN A 255 8.72 -13.16 -1.89
N GLY A 256 9.44 -12.24 -2.54
CA GLY A 256 8.84 -11.03 -3.13
C GLY A 256 8.52 -9.90 -2.14
N TRP A 257 8.82 -10.06 -0.85
CA TRP A 257 8.61 -9.03 0.18
C TRP A 257 9.95 -8.49 0.68
N PHE A 258 10.09 -7.17 0.70
CA PHE A 258 11.14 -6.53 1.48
C PHE A 258 10.79 -6.61 2.97
N ARG A 259 11.60 -7.31 3.76
CA ARG A 259 11.35 -7.60 5.17
C ARG A 259 12.48 -7.12 6.04
N ASP A 260 12.12 -6.72 7.24
CA ASP A 260 13.06 -6.48 8.32
C ASP A 260 13.65 -7.79 8.84
N HIS A 261 14.98 -7.87 8.93
CA HIS A 261 15.72 -9.09 9.26
C HIS A 261 15.33 -9.69 10.63
N ASP A 262 15.10 -8.84 11.66
CA ASP A 262 14.81 -9.33 13.01
C ASP A 262 13.32 -9.63 13.19
N THR A 263 12.46 -8.74 12.70
CA THR A 263 11.01 -8.83 12.99
C THR A 263 10.23 -9.59 11.93
N GLY A 264 10.77 -9.77 10.72
CA GLY A 264 10.06 -10.31 9.57
C GLY A 264 8.92 -9.42 9.05
N LEU A 265 8.78 -8.20 9.58
CA LEU A 265 7.79 -7.22 9.12
C LEU A 265 8.12 -6.71 7.72
N ALA A 266 7.10 -6.54 6.88
CA ALA A 266 7.30 -5.97 5.56
C ALA A 266 7.62 -4.48 5.66
N ALA A 267 8.57 -4.00 4.85
CA ALA A 267 8.82 -2.59 4.65
C ALA A 267 7.54 -1.93 4.11
N ILE A 268 7.15 -0.82 4.73
CA ILE A 268 5.91 -0.12 4.39
C ILE A 268 6.05 0.43 2.98
N ARG A 269 5.07 0.14 2.14
CA ARG A 269 5.05 0.64 0.77
C ARG A 269 4.44 2.03 0.68
N LEU A 270 4.95 2.83 -0.25
CA LEU A 270 4.51 4.21 -0.47
C LEU A 270 3.05 4.31 -0.92
N ASP A 271 2.58 3.37 -1.75
CA ASP A 271 1.18 3.31 -2.20
C ASP A 271 0.23 2.96 -1.06
N ILE A 272 0.65 2.08 -0.14
CA ILE A 272 -0.11 1.74 1.07
C ILE A 272 -0.17 2.96 2.01
N LEU A 273 0.95 3.67 2.19
CA LEU A 273 0.96 4.91 2.97
C LEU A 273 0.04 5.97 2.36
N ALA A 274 0.09 6.18 1.04
CA ALA A 274 -0.76 7.13 0.35
C ALA A 274 -2.26 6.79 0.52
N THR A 275 -2.65 5.52 0.31
CA THR A 275 -4.03 5.07 0.48
C THR A 275 -4.51 5.19 1.93
N THR A 276 -3.67 4.88 2.91
CA THR A 276 -4.02 5.03 4.33
C THR A 276 -4.15 6.48 4.76
N ILE A 277 -3.34 7.40 4.23
CA ILE A 277 -3.51 8.85 4.40
C ILE A 277 -4.84 9.30 3.78
N LEU A 278 -5.15 8.88 2.55
CA LEU A 278 -6.43 9.19 1.90
C LEU A 278 -7.62 8.73 2.75
N ALA A 279 -7.61 7.47 3.20
CA ALA A 279 -8.66 6.91 4.05
C ALA A 279 -8.78 7.63 5.39
N ALA A 280 -7.65 7.98 6.04
CA ALA A 280 -7.65 8.74 7.29
C ALA A 280 -8.23 10.14 7.09
N ARG A 281 -7.92 10.81 5.97
CA ARG A 281 -8.48 12.13 5.64
C ARG A 281 -9.99 12.09 5.40
N GLN A 282 -10.46 11.09 4.65
CA GLN A 282 -11.88 10.91 4.39
C GLN A 282 -12.63 10.30 5.58
N GLN A 283 -11.89 9.80 6.59
CA GLN A 283 -12.42 9.04 7.72
C GLN A 283 -13.20 7.80 7.26
N THR A 284 -12.92 7.26 6.08
CA THR A 284 -13.64 6.11 5.51
C THR A 284 -12.86 4.81 5.75
N PRO A 285 -13.56 3.71 6.11
CA PRO A 285 -12.92 2.41 6.11
C PRO A 285 -12.65 1.93 4.68
N PHE A 286 -11.63 1.09 4.52
CA PHE A 286 -11.32 0.40 3.28
C PHE A 286 -10.98 -1.06 3.56
N GLY A 287 -11.07 -1.91 2.53
CA GLY A 287 -10.93 -3.34 2.73
C GLY A 287 -11.46 -4.19 1.60
N CYS A 288 -11.68 -5.46 1.92
CA CYS A 288 -12.36 -6.41 1.06
C CYS A 288 -13.25 -7.37 1.85
N THR A 289 -14.22 -7.97 1.18
CA THR A 289 -15.02 -9.09 1.71
C THR A 289 -15.01 -10.23 0.69
N ILE A 290 -15.09 -11.46 1.18
CA ILE A 290 -15.34 -12.63 0.35
C ILE A 290 -16.52 -13.36 0.97
N ASP A 291 -17.68 -13.19 0.33
CA ASP A 291 -18.97 -13.62 0.86
C ASP A 291 -19.78 -14.42 -0.17
N PRO A 292 -20.49 -15.48 0.27
CA PRO A 292 -21.50 -16.16 -0.53
C PRO A 292 -22.57 -15.22 -1.10
N THR A 293 -23.11 -15.56 -2.27
CA THR A 293 -24.31 -14.89 -2.80
C THR A 293 -25.54 -15.16 -1.92
N THR A 294 -26.57 -14.31 -2.02
CA THR A 294 -27.82 -14.50 -1.26
C THR A 294 -28.51 -15.81 -1.67
N GLU A 295 -28.45 -16.14 -2.96
CA GLU A 295 -28.94 -17.37 -3.54
C GLU A 295 -28.16 -18.57 -3.01
N GLY A 296 -26.82 -18.48 -2.98
CA GLY A 296 -25.93 -19.48 -2.43
C GLY A 296 -26.20 -19.77 -0.95
N LEU A 297 -26.44 -18.74 -0.14
CA LEU A 297 -26.82 -18.92 1.28
C LEU A 297 -28.15 -19.64 1.45
N LYS A 298 -29.16 -19.32 0.63
CA LYS A 298 -30.47 -19.99 0.68
C LYS A 298 -30.34 -21.46 0.28
N ALA A 299 -29.58 -21.75 -0.76
CA ALA A 299 -29.31 -23.11 -1.21
C ALA A 299 -28.52 -23.91 -0.16
N ALA A 300 -27.51 -23.30 0.46
CA ALA A 300 -26.74 -23.89 1.54
C ALA A 300 -27.61 -24.25 2.76
N ALA A 301 -28.53 -23.36 3.16
CA ALA A 301 -29.47 -23.62 4.25
C ALA A 301 -30.40 -24.82 3.93
N ALA A 302 -30.88 -24.91 2.69
CA ALA A 302 -31.68 -26.04 2.24
C ALA A 302 -30.88 -27.36 2.23
N THR A 303 -29.62 -27.31 1.78
CA THR A 303 -28.72 -28.48 1.82
C THR A 303 -28.41 -28.92 3.24
N ALA A 304 -28.14 -27.99 4.16
CA ALA A 304 -27.93 -28.29 5.57
C ALA A 304 -29.15 -28.96 6.21
N ALA A 305 -30.36 -28.53 5.87
CA ALA A 305 -31.60 -29.17 6.32
C ALA A 305 -31.72 -30.62 5.84
N LYS A 306 -31.35 -30.91 4.58
CA LYS A 306 -31.31 -32.27 4.01
C LYS A 306 -30.28 -33.18 4.68
N VAL A 307 -29.13 -32.62 5.08
CA VAL A 307 -28.12 -33.34 5.86
C VAL A 307 -28.65 -33.69 7.25
N ALA A 308 -29.30 -32.72 7.91
CA ALA A 308 -29.90 -32.92 9.23
C ALA A 308 -31.06 -33.95 9.21
N SER A 309 -31.90 -33.94 8.17
CA SER A 309 -33.00 -34.90 7.97
C SER A 309 -32.54 -36.28 7.47
N ARG A 310 -31.23 -36.46 7.20
CA ARG A 310 -30.62 -37.68 6.62
C ARG A 310 -31.08 -38.02 5.19
N GLU A 311 -31.65 -37.07 4.48
CA GLU A 311 -31.94 -37.19 3.05
C GLU A 311 -30.66 -37.16 2.20
N LEU A 312 -29.64 -36.43 2.66
CA LEU A 312 -28.33 -36.41 2.03
C LEU A 312 -27.31 -37.25 2.82
N PRO A 313 -26.59 -38.20 2.18
CA PRO A 313 -25.51 -38.93 2.83
C PRO A 313 -24.41 -37.98 3.33
N ILE A 314 -23.98 -38.16 4.59
CA ILE A 314 -22.98 -37.29 5.25
C ILE A 314 -21.67 -37.21 4.45
N GLY A 315 -21.24 -38.31 3.81
CA GLY A 315 -20.03 -38.33 3.00
C GLY A 315 -20.08 -37.45 1.74
N LYS A 316 -21.26 -37.02 1.30
CA LYS A 316 -21.46 -36.10 0.16
C LYS A 316 -21.83 -34.68 0.60
N ALA A 317 -21.85 -34.43 1.91
CA ALA A 317 -22.44 -33.22 2.45
C ALA A 317 -21.58 -31.97 2.19
N ALA A 318 -20.25 -32.09 2.25
CA ALA A 318 -19.36 -30.98 1.94
C ALA A 318 -19.43 -30.59 0.45
N ASP A 319 -19.31 -31.54 -0.47
CA ASP A 319 -19.43 -31.28 -1.91
C ASP A 319 -20.79 -30.67 -2.26
N ALA A 320 -21.87 -31.22 -1.73
CA ALA A 320 -23.21 -30.66 -1.95
C ALA A 320 -23.40 -29.27 -1.34
N MET A 321 -22.68 -28.93 -0.27
CA MET A 321 -22.66 -27.57 0.26
C MET A 321 -21.86 -26.64 -0.65
N ILE A 322 -20.67 -27.03 -1.09
CA ILE A 322 -19.86 -26.26 -2.04
C ILE A 322 -20.67 -25.97 -3.31
N ASP A 323 -21.31 -27.00 -3.89
CA ASP A 323 -22.18 -26.87 -5.06
C ASP A 323 -23.37 -25.93 -4.80
N ALA A 324 -23.99 -26.04 -3.63
CA ALA A 324 -25.15 -25.22 -3.27
C ALA A 324 -24.78 -23.75 -3.08
N ILE A 325 -23.63 -23.47 -2.48
CA ILE A 325 -23.15 -22.10 -2.24
C ILE A 325 -22.67 -21.48 -3.55
N GLY A 326 -21.96 -22.27 -4.36
CA GLY A 326 -21.33 -21.83 -5.59
C GLY A 326 -20.18 -20.87 -5.34
N MET A 327 -19.93 -20.00 -6.32
CA MET A 327 -18.91 -18.96 -6.26
C MET A 327 -19.28 -17.88 -5.24
N GLN A 328 -18.28 -17.42 -4.48
CA GLN A 328 -18.38 -16.30 -3.57
C GLN A 328 -17.96 -15.02 -4.28
N ASN A 329 -18.62 -13.91 -3.95
CA ASN A 329 -18.28 -12.60 -4.48
C ASN A 329 -17.15 -11.98 -3.68
N ILE A 330 -16.24 -11.32 -4.39
CA ILE A 330 -15.17 -10.52 -3.83
C ILE A 330 -15.57 -9.06 -3.98
N GLU A 331 -15.77 -8.36 -2.87
CA GLU A 331 -16.11 -6.94 -2.86
C GLU A 331 -14.96 -6.14 -2.24
N VAL A 332 -14.34 -5.26 -3.02
CA VAL A 332 -13.32 -4.31 -2.55
C VAL A 332 -13.97 -2.95 -2.34
N PHE A 333 -13.71 -2.31 -1.20
CA PHE A 333 -14.29 -1.02 -0.84
C PHE A 333 -13.25 -0.05 -0.28
N GLY A 334 -13.49 1.25 -0.44
CA GLY A 334 -12.65 2.33 0.11
C GLY A 334 -11.25 2.48 -0.54
N THR A 335 -10.91 1.65 -1.51
CA THR A 335 -9.66 1.69 -2.31
C THR A 335 -9.98 1.26 -3.75
N PRO A 336 -9.17 1.65 -4.76
CA PRO A 336 -9.32 1.09 -6.11
C PRO A 336 -9.30 -0.43 -6.11
N ALA A 337 -10.30 -1.05 -6.74
CA ALA A 337 -10.47 -2.50 -6.78
C ALA A 337 -9.37 -3.19 -7.59
N ASP A 338 -8.73 -2.49 -8.51
CA ASP A 338 -7.68 -2.96 -9.41
C ASP A 338 -6.27 -2.57 -8.94
N SER A 339 -6.02 -2.68 -7.63
CA SER A 339 -4.77 -2.27 -7.00
C SER A 339 -4.01 -3.45 -6.35
N PRO A 340 -2.67 -3.36 -6.23
CA PRO A 340 -1.89 -4.33 -5.47
C PRO A 340 -2.33 -4.46 -4.01
N LEU A 341 -2.80 -3.37 -3.39
CA LEU A 341 -3.34 -3.38 -2.04
C LEU A 341 -4.64 -4.19 -1.97
N ALA A 342 -5.54 -4.01 -2.94
CA ALA A 342 -6.78 -4.79 -3.02
C ALA A 342 -6.48 -6.29 -3.17
N LEU A 343 -5.56 -6.66 -4.08
CA LEU A 343 -5.15 -8.06 -4.25
C LEU A 343 -4.59 -8.66 -2.95
N MET A 344 -3.69 -7.93 -2.29
CA MET A 344 -3.09 -8.36 -1.02
C MET A 344 -4.14 -8.61 0.07
N MET A 345 -5.13 -7.73 0.20
CA MET A 345 -6.19 -7.89 1.21
C MET A 345 -7.07 -9.11 0.91
N VAL A 346 -7.43 -9.32 -0.36
CA VAL A 346 -8.21 -10.47 -0.81
C VAL A 346 -7.45 -11.78 -0.59
N GLU A 347 -6.17 -11.80 -0.91
CA GLU A 347 -5.29 -12.95 -0.67
C GLU A 347 -5.17 -13.25 0.83
N ALA A 348 -4.96 -12.23 1.66
CA ALA A 348 -4.84 -12.39 3.10
C ALA A 348 -6.13 -12.94 3.74
N ASP A 349 -7.30 -12.48 3.30
CA ASP A 349 -8.61 -12.99 3.75
C ASP A 349 -8.82 -14.45 3.33
N ARG A 350 -8.59 -14.77 2.05
CA ARG A 350 -8.71 -16.14 1.54
C ARG A 350 -7.77 -17.09 2.28
N HIS A 351 -6.51 -16.69 2.45
CA HIS A 351 -5.52 -17.51 3.14
C HIS A 351 -5.88 -17.70 4.63
N MET A 352 -6.40 -16.67 5.30
CA MET A 352 -6.87 -16.79 6.68
C MET A 352 -8.01 -17.80 6.82
N LYS A 353 -8.93 -17.86 5.85
CA LYS A 353 -10.01 -18.85 5.81
C LYS A 353 -9.46 -20.27 5.58
N GLN A 354 -8.46 -20.42 4.71
CA GLN A 354 -7.79 -21.69 4.47
C GLN A 354 -7.07 -22.20 5.74
N LEU A 355 -6.41 -21.31 6.47
CA LEU A 355 -5.80 -21.61 7.77
C LEU A 355 -6.83 -22.04 8.81
N ALA A 356 -7.92 -21.28 8.94
CA ALA A 356 -8.99 -21.58 9.90
C ALA A 356 -9.63 -22.96 9.64
N LEU A 357 -9.79 -23.33 8.38
CA LEU A 357 -10.40 -24.60 7.95
C LEU A 357 -9.40 -25.75 7.78
N GLY A 358 -8.13 -25.55 8.10
CA GLY A 358 -7.10 -26.59 8.01
C GLY A 358 -6.72 -27.00 6.57
N VAL A 359 -7.06 -26.18 5.57
CA VAL A 359 -6.63 -26.35 4.18
C VAL A 359 -5.14 -26.04 4.03
N HIS A 360 -4.69 -24.99 4.73
CA HIS A 360 -3.26 -24.71 4.94
C HIS A 360 -2.90 -24.94 6.42
N PRO A 361 -1.67 -25.41 6.70
CA PRO A 361 -1.26 -25.73 8.06
C PRO A 361 -1.09 -24.46 8.90
N MET A 362 -1.58 -24.49 10.14
CA MET A 362 -1.25 -23.47 11.13
C MET A 362 0.22 -23.61 11.57
N PRO A 363 0.96 -22.51 11.77
CA PRO A 363 2.36 -22.61 12.20
C PRO A 363 2.53 -23.02 13.66
N GLY A 364 3.62 -23.73 13.92
CA GLY A 364 3.99 -24.20 15.27
C GLY A 364 2.92 -25.13 15.86
N GLU A 365 2.59 -24.92 17.13
CA GLU A 365 1.53 -25.66 17.83
C GLU A 365 0.17 -24.92 17.80
N THR A 366 0.01 -23.93 16.91
CA THR A 366 -1.24 -23.16 16.83
C THR A 366 -2.34 -24.03 16.24
N SER A 367 -3.53 -24.00 16.85
CA SER A 367 -4.63 -24.86 16.41
C SER A 367 -5.50 -24.12 15.39
N ASN A 368 -5.94 -24.84 14.34
CA ASN A 368 -6.98 -24.33 13.46
C ASN A 368 -8.37 -24.42 14.15
N TYR A 369 -9.42 -23.89 13.51
CA TYR A 369 -10.74 -23.88 14.14
C TYR A 369 -11.32 -25.30 14.33
N LEU A 370 -11.05 -26.22 13.42
CA LEU A 370 -11.54 -27.60 13.49
C LEU A 370 -10.93 -28.34 14.68
N GLU A 371 -9.63 -28.15 14.91
CA GLU A 371 -8.94 -28.72 16.07
C GLU A 371 -9.45 -28.14 17.40
N ILE A 372 -9.81 -26.86 17.43
CA ILE A 372 -10.45 -26.23 18.61
C ILE A 372 -11.84 -26.81 18.82
N VAL A 373 -12.60 -27.07 17.75
CA VAL A 373 -13.88 -27.77 17.85
C VAL A 373 -13.72 -29.16 18.47
N ASP A 374 -12.68 -29.91 18.08
CA ASP A 374 -12.33 -31.20 18.68
C ASP A 374 -11.92 -31.09 20.16
N GLU A 375 -11.07 -30.12 20.51
CA GLU A 375 -10.64 -29.85 21.89
C GLU A 375 -11.83 -29.61 22.82
N TYR A 376 -12.83 -28.87 22.33
CA TYR A 376 -13.98 -28.44 23.11
C TYR A 376 -15.23 -29.31 22.93
N ILE A 377 -15.13 -30.47 22.25
CA ILE A 377 -16.29 -31.32 21.92
C ILE A 377 -17.11 -31.77 23.14
N ALA A 378 -16.48 -31.92 24.30
CA ALA A 378 -17.14 -32.27 25.56
C ALA A 378 -18.19 -31.24 26.00
N GLN A 379 -18.08 -30.00 25.51
CA GLN A 379 -19.03 -28.90 25.78
C GLN A 379 -20.17 -28.83 24.74
N GLY A 380 -20.19 -29.72 23.74
CA GLY A 380 -21.22 -29.79 22.71
C GLY A 380 -20.68 -29.50 21.31
N VAL A 381 -21.54 -29.72 20.30
CA VAL A 381 -21.22 -29.45 18.90
C VAL A 381 -21.50 -27.98 18.54
N PRO A 382 -20.88 -27.42 17.49
CA PRO A 382 -21.27 -26.10 16.99
C PRO A 382 -22.69 -26.09 16.47
N ASN A 383 -23.38 -24.97 16.70
CA ASN A 383 -24.74 -24.76 16.17
C ASN A 383 -24.70 -23.96 14.86
N ASP A 384 -23.64 -23.17 14.67
CA ASP A 384 -23.47 -22.34 13.48
C ASP A 384 -22.70 -23.08 12.39
N LEU A 385 -23.15 -22.89 11.15
CA LEU A 385 -22.51 -23.42 9.94
C LEU A 385 -21.42 -22.48 9.41
N LEU A 386 -21.45 -21.21 9.83
CA LEU A 386 -20.59 -20.14 9.31
C LEU A 386 -19.64 -19.64 10.39
N LEU A 387 -18.34 -19.80 10.15
CA LEU A 387 -17.27 -19.16 10.88
C LEU A 387 -16.98 -17.80 10.22
N ARG A 388 -17.37 -16.69 10.85
CA ARG A 388 -17.08 -15.34 10.33
C ARG A 388 -15.86 -14.74 10.97
N LEU A 389 -14.85 -14.43 10.15
CA LEU A 389 -13.54 -13.96 10.58
C LEU A 389 -13.13 -12.70 9.84
N TRP A 390 -12.59 -11.72 10.54
CA TRP A 390 -12.16 -10.45 9.93
C TRP A 390 -10.84 -9.98 10.49
N PHE A 391 -9.94 -9.53 9.61
CA PHE A 391 -8.85 -8.69 10.05
C PHE A 391 -9.35 -7.27 10.29
N THR A 392 -9.10 -6.76 11.50
CA THR A 392 -9.49 -5.42 11.92
C THR A 392 -8.36 -4.73 12.67
N ALA A 393 -8.50 -3.42 12.85
CA ALA A 393 -7.53 -2.65 13.60
C ALA A 393 -7.55 -3.04 15.09
N SER A 394 -6.36 -3.24 15.64
CA SER A 394 -6.15 -3.28 17.08
C SER A 394 -5.65 -1.90 17.53
N ALA A 395 -6.39 -1.26 18.43
CA ALA A 395 -6.09 0.10 18.87
C ALA A 395 -4.74 0.15 19.60
N ARG A 396 -3.79 0.92 19.04
CA ARG A 396 -2.45 1.08 19.62
C ARG A 396 -2.45 2.10 20.75
N SER A 397 -1.65 1.82 21.79
CA SER A 397 -1.39 2.81 22.84
C SER A 397 -0.49 3.91 22.30
N VAL A 398 -0.82 5.16 22.63
CA VAL A 398 -0.06 6.34 22.22
C VAL A 398 0.44 7.10 23.43
N ARG A 399 1.74 7.38 23.46
CA ARG A 399 2.36 8.34 24.38
C ARG A 399 2.74 9.59 23.61
N THR A 400 2.73 10.74 24.26
CA THR A 400 3.04 12.02 23.62
C THR A 400 3.79 12.96 24.57
N ASP A 401 4.58 13.86 24.02
CA ASP A 401 5.18 14.95 24.79
C ASP A 401 4.12 15.99 25.22
N ASN A 402 4.54 16.99 25.99
CA ASN A 402 3.61 17.99 26.52
C ASN A 402 2.96 18.83 25.41
N ASP A 403 3.71 19.09 24.35
CA ASP A 403 3.29 19.95 23.24
C ASP A 403 2.53 19.19 22.15
N ARG A 404 2.41 17.86 22.29
CA ARG A 404 1.76 16.97 21.32
C ARG A 404 2.35 17.07 19.92
N ILE A 405 3.68 17.10 19.88
CA ILE A 405 4.50 17.16 18.67
C ILE A 405 5.06 15.77 18.36
N VAL A 406 5.50 15.05 19.40
CA VAL A 406 6.09 13.71 19.30
C VAL A 406 5.09 12.70 19.82
N PHE A 407 4.87 11.64 19.04
CA PHE A 407 4.00 10.54 19.41
C PHE A 407 4.72 9.21 19.29
N GLU A 408 4.72 8.43 20.37
CA GLU A 408 5.22 7.06 20.39
C GLU A 408 4.03 6.10 20.36
N MET A 409 4.04 5.15 19.42
CA MET A 409 2.99 4.15 19.25
C MET A 409 3.51 2.75 19.57
N THR A 410 2.79 2.02 20.43
CA THR A 410 3.13 0.65 20.82
C THR A 410 1.96 -0.31 20.63
N GLY A 411 2.26 -1.59 20.41
CA GLY A 411 1.28 -2.67 20.24
C GLY A 411 1.14 -3.12 18.79
N VAL A 412 0.60 -4.33 18.61
CA VAL A 412 0.31 -4.92 17.30
C VAL A 412 -0.90 -4.20 16.69
N PRO A 413 -0.83 -3.69 15.46
CA PRO A 413 -1.84 -2.80 14.88
C PRO A 413 -3.04 -3.54 14.27
N VAL A 414 -2.94 -4.86 14.13
CA VAL A 414 -3.93 -5.74 13.52
C VAL A 414 -4.35 -6.83 14.49
N LYS A 415 -5.61 -7.25 14.40
CA LYS A 415 -6.11 -8.44 15.06
C LYS A 415 -7.12 -9.16 14.17
N LEU A 416 -7.22 -10.47 14.35
CA LEU A 416 -8.38 -11.22 13.91
C LEU A 416 -9.54 -10.96 14.88
N SER A 417 -10.75 -10.84 14.35
CA SER A 417 -12.00 -10.67 15.10
C SER A 417 -13.09 -11.59 14.56
N GLY A 418 -13.93 -12.11 15.45
CA GLY A 418 -15.10 -12.93 15.09
C GLY A 418 -16.38 -12.11 14.86
N GLN A 419 -17.42 -12.78 14.34
CA GLN A 419 -18.76 -12.22 14.02
C GLN A 419 -19.30 -11.19 15.01
N ASN A 420 -19.17 -11.47 16.30
CA ASN A 420 -19.81 -10.72 17.38
C ASN A 420 -19.05 -9.45 17.76
N GLU A 421 -17.71 -9.46 17.69
CA GLU A 421 -16.90 -8.26 17.95
C GLU A 421 -17.18 -7.17 16.91
N ARG A 422 -17.40 -7.55 15.64
CA ARG A 422 -17.68 -6.62 14.55
C ARG A 422 -19.09 -6.04 14.63
N ALA A 423 -20.11 -6.88 14.84
CA ALA A 423 -21.50 -6.40 14.97
C ALA A 423 -21.64 -5.40 16.13
N VAL A 424 -20.93 -5.64 17.24
CA VAL A 424 -20.86 -4.71 18.37
C VAL A 424 -20.09 -3.43 18.01
N ALA A 425 -18.99 -3.52 17.26
CA ALA A 425 -18.22 -2.35 16.80
C ALA A 425 -18.96 -1.47 15.78
N ASP A 426 -19.77 -2.08 14.90
CA ASP A 426 -20.57 -1.40 13.87
C ASP A 426 -21.98 -1.00 14.38
N GLY A 427 -22.30 -1.27 15.66
CA GLY A 427 -23.56 -0.87 16.30
C GLY A 427 -24.78 -1.72 15.93
N ALA A 428 -24.59 -2.85 15.24
CA ALA A 428 -25.65 -3.78 14.86
C ALA A 428 -26.07 -4.68 16.03
N ARG A 429 -27.32 -4.56 16.48
CA ARG A 429 -27.94 -5.43 17.51
C ARG A 429 -28.51 -6.71 16.88
N GLY A 430 -27.65 -7.61 16.41
CA GLY A 430 -28.04 -8.97 16.03
C GLY A 430 -28.08 -9.92 17.22
N ASN A 431 -28.86 -11.02 17.14
CA ASN A 431 -28.85 -12.09 18.16
C ASN A 431 -27.42 -12.65 18.28
N LEU A 432 -26.73 -12.27 19.36
CA LEU A 432 -25.37 -12.67 19.70
C LEU A 432 -25.36 -14.12 20.22
N THR A 433 -25.54 -15.10 19.35
CA THR A 433 -25.09 -16.46 19.69
C THR A 433 -23.57 -16.44 19.65
N THR A 434 -22.96 -16.50 20.83
CA THR A 434 -21.51 -16.45 21.00
C THR A 434 -20.99 -17.86 21.08
N ASP A 435 -20.38 -18.33 19.99
CA ASP A 435 -19.65 -19.58 20.02
C ASP A 435 -18.29 -19.37 20.68
N PHE A 436 -18.12 -19.88 21.90
CA PHE A 436 -16.87 -19.80 22.66
C PHE A 436 -15.68 -20.46 21.92
N ARG A 437 -15.92 -21.37 20.96
CA ARG A 437 -14.86 -21.94 20.10
C ARG A 437 -14.34 -20.92 19.11
N SER A 438 -15.22 -20.08 18.56
CA SER A 438 -14.82 -18.97 17.69
C SER A 438 -13.97 -17.96 18.46
N GLU A 439 -14.33 -17.67 19.71
CA GLU A 439 -13.53 -16.81 20.59
C GLU A 439 -12.18 -17.42 20.94
N ALA A 440 -12.14 -18.72 21.26
CA ALA A 440 -10.91 -19.46 21.53
C ALA A 440 -9.97 -19.46 20.32
N PHE A 441 -10.52 -19.69 19.11
CA PHE A 441 -9.77 -19.63 17.86
C PHE A 441 -9.18 -18.23 17.62
N VAL A 442 -10.01 -17.19 17.68
CA VAL A 442 -9.55 -15.80 17.49
C VAL A 442 -8.47 -15.43 18.51
N LYS A 443 -8.65 -15.83 19.77
CA LYS A 443 -7.66 -15.60 20.83
C LYS A 443 -6.34 -16.31 20.52
N ARG A 444 -6.37 -17.60 20.20
CA ARG A 444 -5.17 -18.40 19.91
C ARG A 444 -4.47 -17.91 18.63
N PHE A 445 -5.23 -17.56 17.60
CA PHE A 445 -4.69 -16.95 16.37
C PHE A 445 -3.94 -15.65 16.68
N ASN A 446 -4.55 -14.74 17.44
CA ASN A 446 -3.92 -13.46 17.81
C ASN A 446 -2.70 -13.64 18.73
N GLN A 447 -2.71 -14.62 19.62
CA GLN A 447 -1.56 -14.94 20.48
C GLN A 447 -0.34 -15.43 19.69
N ASN A 448 -0.55 -16.14 18.59
CA ASN A 448 0.50 -16.69 17.73
C ASN A 448 0.73 -15.86 16.45
N TRP A 449 0.31 -14.59 16.46
CA TRP A 449 0.37 -13.72 15.28
C TRP A 449 1.78 -13.58 14.72
N SER A 450 2.81 -13.51 15.57
CA SER A 450 4.21 -13.43 15.16
C SER A 450 4.63 -14.62 14.30
N ASP A 451 4.25 -15.82 14.70
CA ASP A 451 4.68 -17.08 14.08
C ASP A 451 3.90 -17.32 12.78
N ILE A 452 2.61 -16.95 12.79
CA ILE A 452 1.76 -16.91 11.60
C ILE A 452 2.35 -15.98 10.54
N ARG A 453 2.74 -14.77 10.95
CA ARG A 453 3.33 -13.77 10.06
C ARG A 453 4.72 -14.14 9.54
N ALA A 454 5.53 -14.76 10.39
CA ALA A 454 6.86 -15.24 10.01
C ALA A 454 6.77 -16.35 8.95
N THR A 455 5.82 -17.26 9.10
CA THR A 455 5.60 -18.38 8.18
C THR A 455 4.95 -17.94 6.87
N TYR A 456 3.98 -17.02 6.94
CA TYR A 456 3.20 -16.58 5.78
C TYR A 456 3.43 -15.08 5.48
N PRO A 457 4.32 -14.78 4.52
CA PRO A 457 4.71 -13.43 4.18
C PRO A 457 3.61 -12.40 3.95
N ILE A 458 2.48 -12.83 3.40
CA ILE A 458 1.32 -11.98 3.12
C ILE A 458 0.83 -11.23 4.37
N TYR A 459 0.94 -11.82 5.56
CA TYR A 459 0.51 -11.19 6.80
C TYR A 459 1.47 -10.11 7.29
N ALA A 460 2.75 -10.16 6.90
CA ALA A 460 3.68 -9.07 7.16
C ALA A 460 3.33 -7.86 6.31
N GLY A 461 2.94 -8.10 5.05
CA GLY A 461 2.35 -7.11 4.16
C GLY A 461 1.07 -6.52 4.76
N LEU A 462 0.14 -7.36 5.20
CA LEU A 462 -1.10 -6.93 5.82
C LEU A 462 -0.85 -6.07 7.07
N GLU A 463 0.05 -6.47 7.96
CA GLU A 463 0.38 -5.68 9.16
C GLU A 463 0.94 -4.30 8.80
N SER A 464 1.73 -4.20 7.72
CA SER A 464 2.25 -2.90 7.23
C SER A 464 1.12 -1.93 6.85
N VAL A 465 -0.03 -2.44 6.38
CA VAL A 465 -1.23 -1.63 6.11
C VAL A 465 -1.79 -1.01 7.39
N PHE A 466 -1.91 -1.81 8.46
CA PHE A 466 -2.41 -1.32 9.74
C PHE A 466 -1.38 -0.43 10.48
N GLN A 467 -0.07 -0.69 10.32
CA GLN A 467 1.01 0.22 10.75
C GLN A 467 0.85 1.60 10.11
N ALA A 468 0.76 1.64 8.78
CA ALA A 468 0.61 2.87 8.01
C ALA A 468 -0.70 3.59 8.37
N SER A 469 -1.81 2.84 8.54
CA SER A 469 -3.10 3.41 8.94
C SER A 469 -3.05 4.07 10.33
N SER A 470 -2.32 3.49 11.29
CA SER A 470 -2.13 4.09 12.62
C SER A 470 -1.39 5.43 12.52
N ALA A 471 -0.31 5.47 11.74
CA ALA A 471 0.47 6.70 11.53
C ALA A 471 -0.35 7.77 10.77
N ALA A 472 -1.11 7.36 9.75
CA ALA A 472 -2.00 8.22 8.99
C ALA A 472 -3.13 8.80 9.84
N ALA A 473 -3.73 7.99 10.73
CA ALA A 473 -4.75 8.44 11.67
C ALA A 473 -4.18 9.47 12.65
N LEU A 474 -2.96 9.25 13.14
CA LEU A 474 -2.27 10.18 14.02
C LEU A 474 -1.96 11.50 13.31
N ALA A 475 -1.36 11.41 12.11
CA ALA A 475 -1.08 12.57 11.27
C ALA A 475 -2.36 13.37 11.00
N HIS A 476 -3.45 12.74 10.57
CA HIS A 476 -4.74 13.40 10.39
C HIS A 476 -5.25 14.09 11.67
N GLN A 477 -5.10 13.43 12.82
CA GLN A 477 -5.57 13.96 14.10
C GLN A 477 -4.77 15.18 14.58
N PHE A 478 -3.45 15.25 14.36
CA PHE A 478 -2.58 16.26 14.97
C PHE A 478 -1.90 17.22 14.00
N ALA A 479 -1.77 16.88 12.73
CA ALA A 479 -1.37 17.85 11.70
C ALA A 479 -2.51 18.85 11.51
N LYS A 480 -2.36 20.10 11.93
CA LYS A 480 -3.41 21.15 11.84
C LYS A 480 -2.98 22.40 11.10
N SER A 481 -1.68 22.61 10.85
CA SER A 481 -1.23 23.76 10.07
C SER A 481 -1.67 23.62 8.60
N PRO A 482 -1.89 24.73 7.88
CA PRO A 482 -2.19 24.69 6.44
C PRO A 482 -1.15 23.91 5.63
N HIS A 483 0.15 24.12 5.92
CA HIS A 483 1.25 23.41 5.26
C HIS A 483 1.21 21.90 5.49
N GLN A 484 0.91 21.45 6.72
CA GLN A 484 0.78 20.02 6.99
C GLN A 484 -0.45 19.41 6.31
N GLN A 485 -1.57 20.14 6.26
CA GLN A 485 -2.77 19.70 5.56
C GLN A 485 -2.51 19.58 4.04
N ALA A 486 -1.84 20.56 3.44
CA ALA A 486 -1.42 20.51 2.04
C ALA A 486 -0.46 19.33 1.76
N LEU A 487 0.49 19.06 2.67
CA LEU A 487 1.35 17.89 2.59
C LEU A 487 0.55 16.58 2.58
N LEU A 488 -0.39 16.41 3.51
CA LEU A 488 -1.23 15.22 3.56
C LEU A 488 -2.14 15.09 2.34
N ASP A 489 -2.63 16.20 1.77
CA ASP A 489 -3.43 16.21 0.53
C ASP A 489 -2.61 15.73 -0.66
N SER A 490 -1.37 16.24 -0.77
CA SER A 490 -0.48 15.84 -1.84
C SER A 490 -0.02 14.39 -1.72
N LEU A 491 0.09 13.83 -0.51
CA LEU A 491 0.39 12.40 -0.33
C LEU A 491 -0.83 11.54 -0.62
N ALA A 492 -2.03 11.98 -0.21
CA ALA A 492 -3.28 11.29 -0.48
C ALA A 492 -3.57 11.18 -1.99
N SER A 493 -3.24 12.22 -2.77
CA SER A 493 -3.45 12.21 -4.22
C SER A 493 -2.58 11.18 -4.96
N MET A 494 -1.47 10.74 -4.35
CA MET A 494 -0.59 9.70 -4.92
C MET A 494 -1.27 8.32 -4.97
N ALA A 495 -2.27 8.06 -4.12
CA ALA A 495 -2.99 6.79 -4.08
C ALA A 495 -3.66 6.46 -5.43
N SER A 496 -4.17 7.48 -6.12
CA SER A 496 -4.78 7.33 -7.44
C SER A 496 -3.75 7.04 -8.54
N SER A 497 -2.51 7.50 -8.38
CA SER A 497 -1.41 7.27 -9.33
C SER A 497 -0.75 5.90 -9.18
N SER A 498 -0.93 5.24 -8.04
CA SER A 498 -0.41 3.88 -7.79
C SER A 498 -1.26 2.75 -8.36
N SER A 499 -2.49 3.03 -8.86
CA SER A 499 -3.30 2.01 -9.52
C SER A 499 -2.70 1.66 -10.89
N ARG A 500 -1.80 0.66 -10.90
CA ARG A 500 -1.33 0.01 -12.11
C ARG A 500 -2.04 -1.31 -12.24
N TYR A 501 -2.89 -1.42 -13.27
CA TYR A 501 -3.46 -2.62 -13.91
C TYR A 501 -3.31 -3.96 -13.17
N THR A 502 -3.69 -4.02 -11.89
CA THR A 502 -3.64 -5.26 -11.12
C THR A 502 -5.02 -5.86 -11.19
N ARG A 503 -5.17 -6.96 -11.91
CA ARG A 503 -6.47 -7.63 -12.01
C ARG A 503 -6.74 -8.38 -10.71
N VAL A 504 -7.64 -7.83 -9.89
CA VAL A 504 -8.16 -8.52 -8.71
C VAL A 504 -9.35 -9.39 -9.14
N PRO A 505 -9.40 -10.66 -8.70
CA PRO A 505 -10.54 -11.53 -8.99
C PRO A 505 -11.83 -10.96 -8.38
N GLN A 506 -12.94 -11.17 -9.07
CA GLN A 506 -14.27 -10.73 -8.60
C GLN A 506 -15.04 -11.86 -7.93
N GLN A 507 -14.64 -13.11 -8.18
CA GLN A 507 -15.26 -14.29 -7.60
C GLN A 507 -14.23 -15.36 -7.27
N VAL A 508 -14.56 -16.20 -6.30
CA VAL A 508 -13.74 -17.34 -5.92
C VAL A 508 -14.57 -18.54 -5.47
N GLU A 509 -14.03 -19.73 -5.64
CA GLU A 509 -14.64 -20.96 -5.15
C GLU A 509 -14.80 -20.93 -3.63
N THR A 510 -15.96 -21.42 -3.19
CA THR A 510 -16.27 -21.62 -1.78
C THR A 510 -15.32 -22.61 -1.13
N ILE A 511 -14.85 -22.27 0.08
CA ILE A 511 -14.12 -23.20 0.93
C ILE A 511 -15.09 -23.71 2.00
N ALA A 512 -15.43 -25.00 1.93
CA ALA A 512 -16.18 -25.70 2.96
C ALA A 512 -15.51 -27.04 3.24
N VAL A 513 -15.38 -27.39 4.52
CA VAL A 513 -14.72 -28.64 4.94
C VAL A 513 -15.72 -29.51 5.70
N LEU A 514 -15.71 -30.82 5.38
CA LEU A 514 -16.42 -31.82 6.16
C LEU A 514 -15.66 -32.06 7.46
N HIS A 515 -16.26 -31.68 8.58
CA HIS A 515 -15.73 -31.95 9.91
C HIS A 515 -16.78 -32.68 10.73
N ASN A 516 -16.66 -34.01 10.78
CA ASN A 516 -17.69 -34.89 11.33
C ASN A 516 -17.47 -35.14 12.82
N ILE A 517 -18.10 -34.32 13.64
CA ILE A 517 -18.07 -34.45 15.10
C ILE A 517 -19.43 -34.86 15.66
N ARG A 518 -19.39 -35.66 16.72
CA ARG A 518 -20.58 -36.14 17.41
C ARG A 518 -20.40 -36.00 18.92
N HIS A 519 -21.34 -35.31 19.55
CA HIS A 519 -21.46 -35.30 21.00
C HIS A 519 -22.87 -35.75 21.39
N ARG A 520 -22.96 -36.92 22.04
CA ARG A 520 -24.23 -37.57 22.41
C ARG A 520 -25.16 -37.80 21.21
N SER A 521 -26.31 -37.13 21.16
CA SER A 521 -27.28 -37.19 20.06
C SER A 521 -27.06 -36.08 19.02
N GLN A 522 -26.26 -35.07 19.32
CA GLN A 522 -25.99 -33.95 18.44
C GLN A 522 -24.82 -34.25 17.52
N ARG A 523 -24.90 -33.75 16.28
CA ARG A 523 -23.85 -33.87 15.28
C ARG A 523 -23.64 -32.53 14.60
N HIS A 524 -22.40 -32.22 14.30
CA HIS A 524 -22.02 -31.11 13.45
C HIS A 524 -21.06 -31.65 12.40
N HIS A 525 -21.22 -31.18 11.17
CA HIS A 525 -20.69 -31.88 10.00
C HIS A 525 -19.93 -30.97 9.05
N ILE A 526 -20.21 -29.67 9.05
CA ILE A 526 -19.76 -28.78 7.99
C ILE A 526 -19.45 -27.42 8.61
N VAL A 527 -18.23 -26.93 8.34
CA VAL A 527 -17.85 -25.56 8.63
C VAL A 527 -17.53 -24.87 7.30
N MET A 528 -18.11 -23.70 7.11
CA MET A 528 -17.73 -22.76 6.06
C MET A 528 -17.17 -21.50 6.70
N ALA A 529 -16.17 -20.88 6.08
CA ALA A 529 -15.65 -19.60 6.52
C ALA A 529 -16.13 -18.45 5.59
N SER A 530 -16.55 -17.35 6.19
CA SER A 530 -16.81 -16.06 5.52
C SER A 530 -16.07 -14.96 6.30
N GLY A 531 -15.84 -13.80 5.69
CA GLY A 531 -14.89 -12.87 6.26
C GLY A 531 -14.38 -11.80 5.33
N GLY A 532 -13.39 -11.06 5.82
CA GLY A 532 -12.76 -9.99 5.08
C GLY A 532 -11.59 -9.33 5.79
N VAL A 533 -11.09 -8.28 5.16
CA VAL A 533 -10.17 -7.32 5.76
C VAL A 533 -10.89 -5.99 5.84
N ALA A 534 -10.83 -5.33 6.99
CA ALA A 534 -11.38 -3.99 7.14
C ALA A 534 -10.48 -3.11 7.98
N VAL A 535 -9.91 -2.10 7.33
CA VAL A 535 -9.07 -1.09 7.94
C VAL A 535 -9.94 0.14 8.20
N ASN A 536 -10.18 0.46 9.47
CA ASN A 536 -10.88 1.68 9.85
C ASN A 536 -9.88 2.61 10.57
N PRO A 537 -9.42 3.71 9.92
CA PRO A 537 -8.45 4.63 10.52
C PRO A 537 -8.87 5.14 11.90
N ARG A 538 -10.18 5.28 12.15
CA ARG A 538 -10.73 5.77 13.43
C ARG A 538 -10.55 4.82 14.61
N LEU A 539 -10.25 3.55 14.34
CA LEU A 539 -10.13 2.49 15.34
C LEU A 539 -8.67 2.06 15.57
N THR A 540 -7.71 2.67 14.87
CA THR A 540 -6.29 2.29 14.94
C THR A 540 -5.56 2.80 16.19
N LEU A 541 -6.08 3.84 16.84
CA LEU A 541 -5.46 4.47 18.01
C LEU A 541 -6.37 4.35 19.24
N ALA A 542 -5.76 4.15 20.40
CA ALA A 542 -6.46 4.23 21.68
C ALA A 542 -7.02 5.65 21.89
N ARG A 543 -8.18 5.76 22.54
CA ARG A 543 -8.84 7.06 22.78
C ARG A 543 -8.06 7.97 23.75
N THR A 544 -7.24 7.38 24.60
CA THR A 544 -6.49 8.10 25.65
C THR A 544 -5.01 8.11 25.30
N PHE A 545 -4.42 9.31 25.36
CA PHE A 545 -3.02 9.56 25.07
C PHE A 545 -2.32 9.87 26.40
N HIS A 546 -1.19 9.22 26.65
CA HIS A 546 -0.45 9.37 27.89
C HIS A 546 0.68 10.39 27.73
N ALA A 547 0.72 11.42 28.58
CA ALA A 547 1.82 12.39 28.56
C ALA A 547 3.12 11.74 29.07
N TYR A 548 4.21 11.94 28.33
CA TYR A 548 5.55 11.47 28.64
C TYR A 548 6.58 12.54 28.20
N PRO A 549 6.86 13.55 29.05
CA PRO A 549 7.59 14.76 28.66
C PRO A 549 8.97 14.53 28.03
N SER A 550 9.65 13.44 28.38
CA SER A 550 10.97 13.11 27.82
C SER A 550 10.94 12.74 26.34
N LEU A 551 9.76 12.50 25.75
CA LEU A 551 9.60 12.31 24.30
C LEU A 551 10.02 13.54 23.48
N SER A 552 10.04 14.74 24.08
CA SER A 552 10.56 15.95 23.44
C SER A 552 12.01 15.82 22.94
N SER A 553 12.79 14.90 23.53
CA SER A 553 14.15 14.58 23.04
C SER A 553 14.16 13.99 21.62
N MET A 554 13.05 13.39 21.17
CA MET A 554 12.94 12.82 19.82
C MET A 554 12.87 13.89 18.74
N THR A 555 12.55 15.14 19.08
CA THR A 555 12.64 16.27 18.16
C THR A 555 14.07 16.47 17.64
N ARG A 556 15.09 15.98 18.37
CA ARG A 556 16.49 15.95 17.92
C ARG A 556 16.74 15.09 16.68
N ALA A 557 15.82 14.21 16.31
CA ALA A 557 15.91 13.52 15.02
C ALA A 557 16.03 14.49 13.83
N ASP A 558 15.58 15.74 14.01
CA ASP A 558 15.77 16.83 13.05
C ASP A 558 17.20 17.41 13.04
N GLU A 559 17.96 17.31 14.14
CA GLU A 559 19.35 17.75 14.19
C GLU A 559 20.25 16.92 13.26
N ASP A 560 19.94 15.63 13.09
CA ASP A 560 20.60 14.72 12.14
C ASP A 560 20.06 14.85 10.69
N ARG A 561 19.10 15.74 10.44
CA ARG A 561 18.50 15.93 9.13
C ARG A 561 19.59 16.31 8.11
N PRO A 562 19.71 15.57 6.99
CA PRO A 562 20.69 15.90 5.95
C PRO A 562 20.44 17.30 5.37
N LYS A 563 21.52 18.06 5.18
CA LYS A 563 21.49 19.36 4.50
C LYS A 563 21.01 19.24 3.05
N LEU A 564 21.32 18.11 2.41
CA LEU A 564 20.86 17.79 1.06
C LEU A 564 19.35 17.54 1.05
N ILE A 565 18.60 18.44 0.40
CA ILE A 565 17.12 18.40 0.36
C ILE A 565 16.60 17.16 -0.36
N HIS A 566 17.32 16.66 -1.38
CA HIS A 566 16.95 15.46 -2.13
C HIS A 566 17.06 14.17 -1.30
N ARG A 567 17.73 14.22 -0.15
CA ARG A 567 17.81 13.10 0.79
C ARG A 567 16.62 13.16 1.74
N TRP A 568 15.64 12.29 1.49
CA TRP A 568 14.34 12.25 2.15
C TRP A 568 14.27 11.33 3.38
N TRP A 569 15.35 10.58 3.65
CA TRP A 569 15.49 9.73 4.84
C TRP A 569 16.92 9.75 5.38
N TRP A 570 17.07 9.44 6.66
CA TRP A 570 18.34 9.33 7.36
C TRP A 570 18.25 8.41 8.57
N ASP A 571 19.39 8.03 9.13
CA ASP A 571 19.47 7.32 10.39
C ASP A 571 19.84 8.32 11.48
N VAL A 572 19.05 8.37 12.56
CA VAL A 572 19.31 9.21 13.74
C VAL A 572 20.42 8.57 14.57
N ARG A 573 21.33 9.39 15.10
CA ARG A 573 22.54 8.94 15.81
C ARG A 573 22.33 8.65 17.28
#